data_AF-A0A520G8K1-F1
#
_entry.id   AF-A0A520G8K1-F1
#
_cell.length_a   1.000
_cell.length_b   1.000
_cell.length_c   1.000
_cell.angle_alpha   90.00
_cell.angle_beta   90.00
_cell.angle_gamma   90.00
#
_symmetry.space_group_name_H-M   'P 1'
#
loop_
_entity.id
_entity.type
_entity.pdbx_description
1 polymer ?
#
loop_
_entity_poly.entity_id
_entity_poly.type
_entity_poly.pdbx_seq_one_letter_code
_entity_poly.pdbx_strand_id
1 'polypeptide(L)' 'MSVTTGRNVVVVGTQWGDEGKGKLVDWLTESAQGVVRFQGGHNAGHTLVINGVKTA' A
#
# COMPACT_ATOMS: atom_id res chain seq x y z
N MET A 1 5.06 28.55 14.46
CA MET A 1 4.91 27.46 13.48
C MET A 1 4.24 26.30 14.17
N SER A 2 3.02 25.92 13.76
CA SER A 2 2.40 24.69 14.24
C SER A 2 3.10 23.53 13.56
N VAL A 3 3.81 22.70 14.32
CA VAL A 3 4.40 21.46 13.81
C VAL A 3 3.26 20.46 13.72
N THR A 4 2.72 20.26 12.53
CA THR A 4 1.78 19.17 12.27
C THR A 4 2.56 17.86 12.43
N THR A 5 2.26 17.10 13.49
CA THR A 5 2.83 15.76 13.65
C THR A 5 2.35 14.90 12.49
N GLY A 6 3.26 14.44 11.63
CA GLY A 6 2.91 13.54 10.53
C GLY A 6 2.29 12.26 11.10
N ARG A 7 1.15 11.84 10.54
CA ARG A 7 0.51 10.56 10.87
C ARG A 7 0.94 9.51 9.85
N ASN A 8 1.46 8.40 10.34
CA ASN A 8 1.81 7.24 9.51
C ASN A 8 0.70 6.21 9.60
N VAL A 9 0.29 5.66 8.45
CA VAL A 9 -0.68 4.57 8.36
C VAL A 9 0.06 3.28 8.04
N VAL A 10 -0.23 2.21 8.79
CA VAL A 10 0.36 0.89 8.57
C VAL A 10 -0.75 -0.07 8.16
N VAL A 11 -0.59 -0.72 7.01
CA VAL A 11 -1.51 -1.77 6.53
C VAL A 11 -0.83 -3.12 6.73
N VAL A 12 -1.46 -3.99 7.53
CA VAL A 12 -0.96 -5.34 7.85
C VAL A 12 -2.02 -6.40 7.56
N GLY A 13 -1.57 -7.61 7.24
CA GLY A 13 -2.44 -8.78 7.13
C GLY A 13 -2.70 -9.36 8.50
N THR A 14 -3.92 -9.82 8.75
CA THR A 14 -4.33 -10.44 10.02
C THR A 14 -4.44 -11.96 9.91
N GLN A 15 -4.26 -12.49 8.69
CA GLN A 15 -4.38 -13.91 8.37
C GLN A 15 -3.07 -14.39 7.70
N TRP A 16 -3.17 -15.43 6.84
CA TRP A 16 -2.05 -16.06 6.14
C TRP A 16 -1.88 -15.58 4.69
N GLY A 17 -2.16 -14.31 4.40
CA GLY A 17 -2.02 -13.76 3.05
C GLY A 17 -3.32 -13.69 2.26
N ASP A 18 -3.22 -13.14 1.05
CA ASP A 18 -4.32 -12.97 0.08
C ASP A 18 -5.59 -12.27 0.60
N GLU A 19 -5.46 -11.43 1.64
CA GLU A 19 -6.59 -10.69 2.22
C GLU A 19 -7.04 -9.48 1.36
N GLY A 20 -6.41 -9.26 0.21
CA GLY A 20 -6.73 -8.13 -0.67
C GLY A 20 -6.13 -6.79 -0.24
N LYS A 21 -5.09 -6.79 0.60
CA LYS A 21 -4.40 -5.58 1.08
C LYS A 21 -4.01 -4.60 -0.03
N GLY A 22 -3.66 -5.11 -1.21
CA GLY A 22 -3.26 -4.30 -2.35
C GLY A 22 -4.32 -3.27 -2.75
N LYS A 23 -5.60 -3.65 -2.74
CA LYS A 23 -6.69 -2.73 -3.08
C LYS A 23 -6.88 -1.62 -2.04
N LEU A 24 -6.70 -1.93 -0.75
CA LEU A 24 -6.74 -0.93 0.30
C LEU A 24 -5.53 0.01 0.24
N VAL A 25 -4.35 -0.53 -0.02
CA VAL A 25 -3.11 0.25 -0.18
C VAL A 25 -3.24 1.20 -1.38
N ASP A 26 -3.76 0.72 -2.52
CA ASP A 26 -4.02 1.54 -3.72
C ASP A 26 -4.91 2.75 -3.38
N TRP A 27 -6.04 2.50 -2.72
CA TRP A 27 -6.95 3.57 -2.29
C TRP A 27 -6.30 4.58 -1.32
N LEU A 28 -5.55 4.10 -0.32
CA LEU A 28 -4.87 4.99 0.62
C LEU A 28 -3.77 5.83 -0.05
N THR A 29 -3.16 5.31 -1.12
CA THR A 29 -2.05 5.95 -1.82
C THR A 29 -2.47 7.24 -2.51
N GLU A 30 -3.75 7.44 -2.84
CA GLU A 30 -4.27 8.71 -3.38
C GLU A 30 -3.96 9.92 -2.48
N SER A 31 -3.89 9.69 -1.17
CA SER A 31 -3.63 10.74 -0.16
C SER A 31 -2.22 10.68 0.44
N ALA A 32 -1.44 9.66 0.10
CA ALA A 32 -0.14 9.43 0.69
C ALA A 32 0.95 10.24 -0.04
N GLN A 33 1.84 10.85 0.74
CA GLN A 33 3.02 11.55 0.19
C GLN A 33 4.17 10.57 -0.15
N GLY A 34 4.11 9.36 0.39
CA GLY A 34 5.09 8.32 0.16
C GLY A 34 4.60 6.96 0.64
N VAL A 35 5.13 5.90 0.03
CA VAL A 35 4.81 4.51 0.34
C VAL A 35 6.11 3.75 0.60
N VAL A 36 6.16 2.98 1.69
CA VAL A 36 7.35 2.23 2.09
C VAL A 36 6.96 0.77 2.34
N ARG A 37 7.76 -0.15 1.78
CA ARG A 37 7.74 -1.56 2.16
C ARG A 37 8.82 -1.80 3.20
N PHE A 38 8.46 -2.36 4.35
CA PHE A 38 9.38 -2.54 5.49
C PHE A 38 9.83 -3.99 5.71
N GLN A 39 9.19 -4.97 5.07
CA GLN A 39 9.52 -6.40 5.18
C GLN A 39 9.15 -7.15 3.90
N GLY A 40 9.74 -8.34 3.72
CA GLY A 40 9.42 -9.28 2.64
C GLY A 40 10.27 -9.05 1.40
N GLY A 41 9.89 -9.68 0.29
CA GLY A 41 10.54 -9.55 -1.01
C GLY A 41 9.51 -9.61 -2.14
N HIS A 42 9.91 -10.10 -3.30
CA HIS A 42 9.02 -10.23 -4.47
C HIS A 42 7.82 -11.17 -4.25
N ASN A 43 7.79 -11.91 -3.14
CA ASN A 43 6.66 -12.74 -2.72
C ASN A 43 5.45 -11.91 -2.25
N ALA A 44 5.66 -10.64 -1.90
CA ALA A 44 4.57 -9.70 -1.64
C ALA A 44 4.36 -8.81 -2.87
N GLY A 45 3.19 -8.90 -3.48
CA GLY A 45 2.84 -8.14 -4.67
C GLY A 45 1.33 -8.23 -4.92
N HIS A 46 0.83 -7.26 -5.66
CA HIS A 46 -0.53 -7.28 -6.19
C HIS A 46 -0.49 -6.62 -7.56
N THR A 47 -1.33 -7.09 -8.47
CA THR A 47 -1.43 -6.51 -9.81
C THR A 47 -2.31 -5.27 -9.76
N LEU A 48 -1.85 -4.18 -10.38
CA LEU A 48 -2.66 -3.02 -10.64
C LEU A 48 -3.14 -3.02 -12.09
N VAL A 49 -4.30 -2.42 -12.32
CA VAL A 49 -4.80 -2.07 -13.65
C VAL A 49 -4.84 -0.55 -13.73
N ILE A 50 -3.91 0.03 -14.46
CA ILE A 50 -3.78 1.48 -14.61
C ILE A 50 -4.20 1.84 -16.03
N ASN A 51 -5.27 2.61 -16.18
CA ASN A 51 -5.83 3.00 -17.48
C ASN A 51 -6.09 1.81 -18.42
N GLY A 52 -6.58 0.70 -17.86
CA GLY A 52 -6.87 -0.53 -18.61
C GLY A 52 -5.66 -1.44 -18.88
N VAL A 53 -4.46 -1.06 -18.45
CA VAL A 53 -3.23 -1.85 -18.64
C VAL A 53 -2.82 -2.50 -17.32
N LYS A 54 -2.53 -3.81 -17.34
CA LYS A 54 -1.99 -4.53 -16.19
C LYS A 54 -0.50 -4.22 -16.02
N THR A 55 -0.08 -3.95 -14.80
CA THR A 55 1.33 -3.85 -14.44
C THR A 55 2.01 -5.22 -14.54
N ALA A 56 3.24 -5.25 -15.08
CA ALA A 56 4.06 -6.46 -15.23
C ALA A 56 4.58 -7.00 -13.89
#